data_AF-A0A925X6R6-F1
#
_entry.id   AF-A0A925X6R6-F1
#
_cell.length_a   1.000
_cell.length_b   1.000
_cell.length_c   1.000
_cell.angle_alpha   90.00
_cell.angle_beta   90.00
_cell.angle_gamma   90.00
#
_symmetry.space_group_name_H-M   'P 1'
#
loop_
_entity.id
_entity.type
_entity.pdbx_description
1 polymer ?
#
loop_
_entity_poly.entity_id
_entity_poly.type
_entity_poly.pdbx_seq_one_letter_code
_entity_poly.pdbx_strand_id
1 'polypeptide(L)'
;SFDGGFGASYLARLVGQKKAREIWYLCDQYDAQEALQMGLVNKVVPLEKLEEETVNWCNKILEKSPIALRMLKASFNAELDGQAGIQELAGNATLLYYLSDEAKEGKNAYLEKRKPDFSKFTKFP
;
A
#
# COMPACT_ATOMS: atom_id res chain seq x y z
N SER A 1 -20.91 -13.73 -14.64
CA SER A 1 -19.56 -13.21 -14.97
C SER A 1 -18.62 -13.56 -13.82
N PHE A 2 -17.30 -13.62 -14.01
CA PHE A 2 -16.33 -13.89 -12.94
C PHE A 2 -15.03 -13.10 -13.15
N ASP A 3 -14.33 -12.78 -12.05
CA ASP A 3 -12.96 -12.27 -12.06
C ASP A 3 -12.10 -13.13 -11.12
N GLY A 4 -11.20 -13.93 -11.71
CA GLY A 4 -10.28 -14.80 -10.98
C GLY A 4 -8.99 -14.10 -10.49
N GLY A 5 -8.81 -12.82 -10.81
CA GLY A 5 -7.72 -11.99 -10.31
C GLY A 5 -8.02 -11.42 -8.92
N PHE A 6 -7.85 -10.12 -8.75
CA PHE A 6 -8.13 -9.45 -7.47
C PHE A 6 -9.59 -9.54 -7.04
N GLY A 7 -10.53 -9.67 -7.99
CA GLY A 7 -11.93 -9.95 -7.67
C GLY A 7 -12.12 -11.18 -6.77
N ALA A 8 -11.27 -12.20 -6.88
CA ALA A 8 -11.33 -13.40 -6.04
C ALA A 8 -10.26 -13.41 -4.93
N SER A 9 -8.98 -13.25 -5.30
CA SER A 9 -7.86 -13.43 -4.35
C SER A 9 -7.81 -12.31 -3.31
N TYR A 10 -7.97 -11.06 -3.74
CA TYR A 10 -7.94 -9.90 -2.87
C TYR A 10 -9.22 -9.79 -2.03
N LEU A 11 -10.39 -10.08 -2.61
CA LEU A 11 -11.65 -10.15 -1.85
C LEU A 11 -11.55 -11.13 -0.66
N ALA A 12 -10.95 -12.31 -0.87
CA ALA A 12 -10.75 -13.28 0.20
C ALA A 12 -9.82 -12.81 1.32
N ARG A 13 -8.96 -11.82 1.06
CA ARG A 13 -8.09 -11.18 2.07
C ARG A 13 -8.83 -10.12 2.89
N LEU A 14 -9.92 -9.58 2.36
CA LEU A 14 -10.80 -8.64 3.06
C LEU A 14 -11.83 -9.38 3.93
N VAL A 15 -12.65 -10.23 3.30
CA VAL A 15 -13.84 -10.83 3.94
C VAL A 15 -13.63 -12.30 4.38
N GLY A 16 -12.46 -12.87 4.10
CA GLY A 16 -12.14 -14.28 4.35
C GLY A 16 -12.64 -15.23 3.26
N GLN A 17 -12.07 -16.44 3.24
CA GLN A 17 -12.31 -17.45 2.20
C GLN A 17 -13.78 -17.88 2.07
N LYS A 18 -14.51 -17.98 3.20
CA LYS A 18 -15.91 -18.42 3.19
C LYS A 18 -16.82 -17.38 2.52
N LYS A 19 -16.73 -16.11 2.94
CA LYS A 19 -17.54 -15.03 2.38
C LYS A 19 -17.19 -14.68 0.94
N ALA A 20 -15.91 -14.69 0.58
CA ALA A 20 -15.52 -14.45 -0.81
C ALA A 20 -16.13 -15.49 -1.78
N ARG A 21 -16.18 -16.77 -1.38
CA ARG A 21 -16.82 -17.82 -2.17
C ARG A 21 -18.34 -17.70 -2.19
N GLU A 22 -18.95 -17.34 -1.06
CA GLU A 22 -20.40 -17.07 -0.98
C GLU A 22 -20.81 -15.98 -1.98
N ILE A 23 -20.11 -14.82 -1.94
CA ILE A 23 -20.35 -13.69 -2.85
C ILE A 23 -20.27 -14.14 -4.32
N TRP A 24 -19.21 -14.86 -4.69
CA TRP A 24 -19.00 -15.26 -6.09
C TRP A 24 -19.93 -16.38 -6.57
N TYR A 25 -20.32 -17.31 -5.70
CA TYR A 25 -21.11 -18.47 -6.10
C TYR A 25 -22.60 -18.18 -6.13
N LEU A 26 -23.09 -17.38 -5.18
CA LEU A 26 -24.52 -17.08 -5.06
C LEU A 26 -24.91 -15.82 -5.85
N CYS A 27 -23.96 -14.90 -6.07
CA CYS A 27 -24.22 -13.61 -6.73
C CYS A 27 -25.35 -12.80 -6.07
N ASP A 28 -25.59 -13.02 -4.77
CA ASP A 28 -26.59 -12.28 -4.01
C ASP A 28 -26.15 -10.83 -3.81
N GLN A 29 -27.12 -9.96 -3.55
CA GLN A 29 -26.87 -8.57 -3.19
C GLN A 29 -26.75 -8.44 -1.67
N TYR A 30 -25.80 -7.61 -1.24
CA TYR A 30 -25.54 -7.32 0.16
C TYR A 30 -25.75 -5.83 0.43
N ASP A 31 -26.42 -5.51 1.52
CA ASP A 31 -26.60 -4.12 1.94
C ASP A 31 -25.33 -3.55 2.60
N ALA A 32 -25.38 -2.25 2.93
CA ALA A 32 -24.23 -1.55 3.53
C ALA A 32 -23.82 -2.13 4.90
N GLN A 33 -24.78 -2.60 5.70
CA GLN A 33 -24.50 -3.14 7.03
C GLN A 33 -23.91 -4.55 6.94
N GLU A 34 -24.42 -5.38 6.05
CA GLU A 34 -23.83 -6.70 5.76
C GLU A 34 -22.39 -6.55 5.27
N ALA A 35 -22.14 -5.60 4.36
CA ALA A 35 -20.80 -5.28 3.88
C ALA A 35 -19.86 -4.83 5.01
N LEU A 36 -20.35 -4.02 5.96
CA LEU A 36 -19.56 -3.59 7.12
C LEU A 36 -19.25 -4.76 8.05
N GLN A 37 -20.25 -5.59 8.35
CA GLN A 37 -20.12 -6.74 9.26
C GLN A 37 -19.13 -7.78 8.74
N MET A 38 -19.06 -7.99 7.42
CA MET A 38 -18.10 -8.90 6.81
C MET A 38 -16.72 -8.28 6.56
N GLY A 39 -16.53 -6.99 6.85
CA GLY A 39 -15.25 -6.29 6.66
C GLY A 39 -14.96 -5.84 5.22
N LEU A 40 -15.99 -5.79 4.36
CA LEU A 40 -15.85 -5.33 2.97
C LEU A 40 -15.71 -3.81 2.86
N VAL A 41 -16.38 -3.07 3.75
CA VAL A 41 -16.30 -1.60 3.83
C VAL A 41 -15.84 -1.18 5.22
N ASN A 42 -15.18 -0.01 5.32
CA ASN A 42 -14.61 0.44 6.58
C ASN A 42 -15.62 1.19 7.49
N LYS A 43 -16.64 1.84 6.92
CA LYS A 43 -17.65 2.62 7.66
C LYS A 43 -18.94 2.77 6.85
N VAL A 44 -20.08 2.81 7.53
CA VAL A 44 -21.40 3.13 6.97
C VAL A 44 -21.93 4.40 7.61
N VAL A 45 -22.45 5.31 6.81
CA VAL A 45 -23.04 6.59 7.23
C VAL A 45 -24.34 6.87 6.47
N PRO A 46 -25.22 7.78 6.97
CA PRO A 46 -26.34 8.28 6.18
C PRO A 46 -25.86 8.87 4.85
N LEU A 47 -26.69 8.72 3.80
CA LEU A 47 -26.32 9.13 2.43
C LEU A 47 -25.92 10.60 2.37
N GLU A 48 -26.65 11.47 3.07
CA GLU A 48 -26.42 12.91 3.14
C GLU A 48 -25.10 13.29 3.83
N LYS A 49 -24.46 12.35 4.54
CA LYS A 49 -23.16 12.54 5.22
C LYS A 49 -22.00 11.86 4.52
N LEU A 50 -22.23 11.17 3.40
CA LEU A 50 -21.21 10.38 2.72
C LEU A 50 -19.99 11.22 2.35
N GLU A 51 -20.21 12.38 1.74
CA GLU A 51 -19.12 13.29 1.33
C GLU A 51 -18.40 13.88 2.55
N GLU A 52 -19.15 14.36 3.54
CA GLU A 52 -18.61 14.95 4.77
C GLU A 52 -17.66 13.97 5.48
N GLU A 53 -18.09 12.73 5.71
CA GLU A 53 -17.27 11.72 6.38
C GLU A 53 -16.06 11.32 5.53
N THR A 54 -16.23 11.22 4.20
CA THR A 54 -15.13 10.89 3.28
C THR A 54 -14.05 11.97 3.31
N VAL A 55 -14.43 13.25 3.21
CA VAL A 55 -13.51 14.39 3.29
C VAL A 55 -12.82 14.45 4.66
N ASN A 56 -13.55 14.15 5.74
CA ASN A 56 -12.97 14.07 7.07
C ASN A 56 -11.85 13.00 7.14
N TRP A 57 -12.03 11.84 6.53
CA TRP A 57 -10.97 10.81 6.44
C TRP A 57 -9.78 11.27 5.60
N CYS A 58 -10.04 11.88 4.44
CA CYS A 58 -8.98 12.46 3.61
C CYS A 58 -8.16 13.48 4.38
N ASN A 59 -8.79 14.39 5.12
CA ASN A 59 -8.11 15.38 5.95
C ASN A 59 -7.22 14.72 7.01
N LYS A 60 -7.70 13.66 7.67
CA LYS A 60 -6.87 12.89 8.62
C LYS A 60 -5.64 12.25 7.96
N ILE A 61 -5.76 11.79 6.72
CA ILE A 61 -4.65 11.21 5.94
C ILE A 61 -3.65 12.31 5.51
N LEU A 62 -4.15 13.48 5.10
CA LEU A 62 -3.32 14.63 4.68
C LEU A 62 -2.40 15.15 5.79
N GLU A 63 -2.76 14.95 7.06
CA GLU A 63 -1.92 15.27 8.21
C GLU A 63 -0.75 14.29 8.42
N LYS A 64 -0.70 13.16 7.71
CA LYS A 64 0.30 12.11 7.94
C LYS A 64 1.47 12.23 6.95
N SER A 65 2.62 11.65 7.32
CA SER A 65 3.81 11.65 6.46
C SER A 65 3.53 10.95 5.13
N PRO A 66 3.63 11.64 3.97
CA PRO A 66 3.39 11.03 2.67
C PRO A 66 4.36 9.89 2.36
N ILE A 67 5.61 9.98 2.85
CA ILE A 67 6.60 8.91 2.73
C ILE A 67 6.21 7.69 3.57
N ALA A 68 5.71 7.90 4.80
CA ALA A 68 5.25 6.77 5.61
C ALA A 68 4.05 6.07 4.96
N LEU A 69 3.06 6.84 4.49
CA LEU A 69 1.87 6.30 3.85
C LEU A 69 2.20 5.49 2.59
N ARG A 70 3.08 6.00 1.71
CA ARG A 70 3.46 5.26 0.50
C ARG A 70 4.24 3.98 0.82
N MET A 71 5.13 4.01 1.83
CA MET A 71 5.88 2.82 2.25
C MET A 71 4.93 1.76 2.81
N LEU A 72 3.96 2.15 3.64
CA LEU A 72 2.97 1.24 4.19
C LEU A 72 2.09 0.63 3.07
N LYS A 73 1.64 1.45 2.11
CA LYS A 73 0.86 0.95 0.97
C LYS A 73 1.64 -0.08 0.16
N ALA A 74 2.91 0.21 -0.18
CA ALA A 74 3.76 -0.74 -0.90
C ALA A 74 4.01 -2.03 -0.10
N SER A 75 4.14 -1.94 1.23
CA SER A 75 4.26 -3.11 2.10
C SER A 75 2.99 -3.97 2.13
N PHE A 76 1.80 -3.35 2.16
CA PHE A 76 0.54 -4.10 2.05
C PHE A 76 0.42 -4.80 0.69
N ASN A 77 0.79 -4.12 -0.40
CA ASN A 77 0.80 -4.73 -1.73
C ASN A 77 1.81 -5.89 -1.81
N ALA A 78 3.00 -5.76 -1.21
CA ALA A 78 4.03 -6.80 -1.20
C ALA A 78 3.59 -8.11 -0.53
N GLU A 79 2.68 -8.05 0.43
CA GLU A 79 2.12 -9.27 1.06
C GLU A 79 1.28 -10.10 0.08
N LEU A 80 0.68 -9.45 -0.93
CA LEU A 80 -0.30 -10.08 -1.82
C LEU A 80 0.26 -10.33 -3.22
N ASP A 81 1.10 -9.42 -3.70
CA ASP A 81 1.55 -9.39 -5.10
C ASP A 81 2.95 -9.99 -5.29
N GLY A 82 3.54 -10.54 -4.21
CA GLY A 82 4.84 -11.20 -4.25
C GLY A 82 5.93 -10.31 -4.86
N GLN A 83 6.58 -10.79 -5.93
CA GLN A 83 7.66 -10.05 -6.59
C GLN A 83 7.22 -8.69 -7.13
N ALA A 84 5.98 -8.54 -7.60
CA ALA A 84 5.49 -7.26 -8.12
C ALA A 84 5.32 -6.22 -7.00
N GLY A 85 4.76 -6.63 -5.85
CA GLY A 85 4.68 -5.73 -4.69
C GLY A 85 6.05 -5.46 -4.05
N ILE A 86 6.96 -6.44 -4.02
CA ILE A 86 8.36 -6.24 -3.58
C ILE A 86 9.07 -5.24 -4.51
N GLN A 87 8.80 -5.26 -5.81
CA GLN A 87 9.36 -4.28 -6.75
C GLN A 87 8.94 -2.85 -6.39
N GLU A 88 7.67 -2.63 -6.06
CA GLU A 88 7.18 -1.32 -5.61
C GLU A 88 7.88 -0.89 -4.31
N LEU A 89 7.94 -1.78 -3.31
CA LEU A 89 8.57 -1.50 -2.03
C LEU A 89 10.07 -1.18 -2.18
N ALA A 90 10.80 -2.00 -2.95
CA ALA A 90 12.22 -1.81 -3.23
C ALA A 90 12.49 -0.54 -4.05
N GLY A 91 11.59 -0.18 -4.97
CA GLY A 91 11.65 1.08 -5.70
C GLY A 91 11.55 2.29 -4.78
N ASN A 92 10.64 2.26 -3.80
CA ASN A 92 10.53 3.31 -2.79
C ASN A 92 11.77 3.36 -1.87
N ALA A 93 12.32 2.21 -1.47
CA ALA A 93 13.56 2.15 -0.70
C ALA A 93 14.75 2.74 -1.49
N THR A 94 14.83 2.45 -2.79
CA THR A 94 15.85 3.00 -3.70
C THR A 94 15.72 4.52 -3.83
N LEU A 95 14.50 5.04 -3.93
CA LEU A 95 14.24 6.49 -3.93
C LEU A 95 14.79 7.14 -2.65
N LEU A 96 14.48 6.57 -1.48
CA LEU A 96 14.97 7.09 -0.20
C LEU A 96 16.49 7.00 -0.09
N TYR A 97 17.08 5.89 -0.55
CA TYR A 97 18.53 5.72 -0.62
C TYR A 97 19.18 6.82 -1.47
N TYR A 98 18.63 7.15 -2.65
CA TYR A 98 19.18 8.21 -3.51
C TYR A 98 19.14 9.63 -2.90
N LEU A 99 18.34 9.85 -1.85
CA LEU A 99 18.34 11.12 -1.12
C LEU A 99 19.46 11.20 -0.07
N SER A 100 20.04 10.06 0.33
CA SER A 100 21.13 9.99 1.31
C SER A 100 22.45 10.52 0.77
N ASP A 101 23.32 10.97 1.67
CA ASP A 101 24.66 11.43 1.29
C ASP A 101 25.57 10.28 0.86
N GLU A 102 25.31 9.06 1.33
CA GLU A 102 26.01 7.86 0.88
C GLU A 102 25.77 7.57 -0.60
N ALA A 103 24.52 7.62 -1.05
CA ALA A 103 24.21 7.45 -2.47
C ALA A 103 24.79 8.58 -3.34
N LYS A 104 24.79 9.82 -2.84
CA LYS A 104 25.41 10.97 -3.52
C LYS A 104 26.91 10.78 -3.69
N GLU A 105 27.61 10.26 -2.69
CA GLU A 105 29.04 9.93 -2.79
C GLU A 105 29.32 8.94 -3.93
N GLY A 106 28.54 7.85 -4.02
CA GLY A 106 28.70 6.89 -5.10
C GLY A 106 28.52 7.52 -6.49
N LYS A 107 27.47 8.34 -6.65
CA LYS A 107 27.21 9.09 -7.89
C LYS A 107 28.35 10.06 -8.22
N ASN A 108 28.78 10.87 -7.25
CA ASN A 108 29.79 11.90 -7.45
C ASN A 108 31.15 11.29 -7.80
N ALA A 109 31.56 10.24 -7.08
CA ALA A 109 32.81 9.53 -7.37
C ALA A 109 32.86 8.97 -8.80
N TYR A 110 31.72 8.42 -9.27
CA TYR A 110 31.59 7.96 -10.66
C TYR A 110 31.78 9.10 -11.67
N LEU A 111 31.10 10.24 -11.47
CA LEU A 111 31.22 11.42 -12.34
C LEU A 111 32.63 12.01 -12.33
N GLU A 112 33.27 12.02 -11.17
CA GLU A 112 34.63 12.53 -10.95
C GLU A 112 35.72 11.50 -11.34
N LYS A 113 35.33 10.29 -11.78
CA LYS A 113 36.23 9.19 -12.16
C LYS A 113 37.24 8.82 -11.07
N ARG A 114 36.81 8.90 -9.80
CA ARG A 114 37.60 8.49 -8.64
C ARG A 114 36.95 7.30 -7.94
N LYS A 115 37.69 6.66 -7.04
CA LYS A 115 37.10 5.67 -6.14
C LYS A 115 36.18 6.38 -5.12
N PRO A 116 34.99 5.84 -4.81
CA PRO A 116 34.15 6.37 -3.76
C PRO A 116 34.76 6.11 -2.38
N ASP A 117 34.54 7.02 -1.44
CA ASP A 117 34.89 6.85 -0.03
C ASP A 117 33.63 6.79 0.84
N PHE A 118 33.23 5.56 1.17
CA PHE A 118 32.10 5.28 2.04
C PHE A 118 32.48 5.18 3.53
N SER A 119 33.77 5.28 3.88
CA SER A 119 34.22 5.11 5.28
C SER A 119 33.71 6.22 6.22
N LYS A 120 33.34 7.37 5.64
CA LYS A 120 32.78 8.53 6.33
C LYS A 120 31.32 8.37 6.78
N PHE A 121 30.61 7.32 6.35
CA PHE A 121 29.21 7.09 6.71
C PHE A 121 29.09 6.06 7.83
N THR A 122 28.24 6.35 8.81
CA THR A 122 27.99 5.46 9.95
C THR A 122 27.33 4.17 9.47
N LYS A 123 27.94 3.03 9.83
CA LYS A 123 27.33 1.72 9.62
C LYS A 123 26.41 1.41 10.80
N PHE A 124 25.12 1.28 10.53
CA PHE A 124 24.16 0.79 11.51
C PHE A 124 24.34 -0.72 11.72
N PRO A 125 24.10 -1.23 12.95
CA PRO A 125 24.27 -2.64 13.28
C PRO A 125 23.27 -3.56 12.58
#